data_AF-A0A1N6JRB3-F1
#
_entry.id   AF-A0A1N6JRB3-F1
#
_cell.length_a   1.000
_cell.length_b   1.000
_cell.length_c   1.000
_cell.angle_alpha   90.00
_cell.angle_beta   90.00
_cell.angle_gamma   90.00
#
_symmetry.space_group_name_H-M   'P 1'
#
loop_
_entity.id
_entity.type
_entity.pdbx_description
1 polymer ?
#
loop_
_entity_poly.entity_id
_entity_poly.type
_entity_poly.pdbx_seq_one_letter_code
_entity_poly.pdbx_strand_id
1 'polypeptide(L)'
;MTSHCRAGSGVLTDAFACAGGALFRRRARAFRQMRAQPSGAPTDRVTAIRRLLLGLLLPALLAGCAQPVWAPDEAVARAAYRHPGPPSVTLITVVSNRSNSGAHSALMINASERVLFDPAGSWWHRAAPERNDLHHGITPQILDLYLDYHARETYRVVLQTVEVSPGVAEQALRIAREYGAVSKALCGRSTSDILNRLPGFETIPRTVRPRPIMAAFGALPGVRTETVRDDDADENRDLLRAQQTAGANG
;
A
#
# COMPACT_ATOMS: atom_id res chain seq x y z
N MET A 1 -29.24 -45.32 52.20
CA MET A 1 -28.95 -46.73 51.90
C MET A 1 -27.71 -46.76 51.02
N THR A 2 -26.50 -46.86 51.61
CA THR A 2 -25.79 -48.12 51.98
C THR A 2 -25.35 -48.88 50.72
N SER A 3 -24.08 -48.82 50.30
CA SER A 3 -22.86 -49.45 50.86
C SER A 3 -22.70 -50.93 50.44
N HIS A 4 -21.42 -51.32 50.23
CA HIS A 4 -20.80 -52.67 50.06
C HIS A 4 -20.45 -53.07 48.60
N CYS A 5 -19.15 -53.11 48.23
CA CYS A 5 -18.11 -54.15 48.45
C CYS A 5 -18.19 -55.27 47.39
N ARG A 6 -17.10 -55.82 46.79
CA ARG A 6 -15.81 -56.25 47.38
C ARG A 6 -14.80 -56.71 46.31
N ALA A 7 -13.49 -56.64 46.66
CA ALA A 7 -12.32 -57.54 46.43
C ALA A 7 -12.01 -58.10 45.02
N GLY A 8 -10.76 -58.32 44.56
CA GLY A 8 -9.40 -58.53 45.11
C GLY A 8 -8.58 -59.16 43.95
N SER A 9 -7.28 -58.92 43.72
CA SER A 9 -6.06 -59.60 44.23
C SER A 9 -4.90 -59.16 43.30
N GLY A 10 -3.64 -58.95 43.68
CA GLY A 10 -2.94 -59.09 44.94
C GLY A 10 -1.43 -58.77 44.80
N VAL A 11 -0.71 -58.96 45.91
CA VAL A 11 0.71 -59.39 46.04
C VAL A 11 1.76 -58.28 45.79
N LEU A 12 2.28 -57.64 46.86
CA LEU A 12 3.51 -57.94 47.66
C LEU A 12 4.79 -57.45 46.93
N THR A 13 5.59 -56.50 47.43
CA THR A 13 6.47 -56.56 48.62
C THR A 13 7.08 -55.17 48.85
N ASP A 14 6.93 -54.58 50.03
CA ASP A 14 7.93 -54.40 51.11
C ASP A 14 9.35 -53.96 50.71
N ALA A 15 9.76 -52.77 51.16
CA ALA A 15 10.64 -52.64 52.33
C ALA A 15 11.06 -51.18 52.59
N PHE A 16 10.69 -50.71 53.77
CA PHE A 16 11.18 -49.50 54.43
C PHE A 16 12.59 -49.73 55.01
N ALA A 17 13.24 -48.60 55.32
CA ALA A 17 14.32 -48.40 56.31
C ALA A 17 15.78 -48.40 55.81
N CYS A 18 16.41 -47.21 55.85
CA CYS A 18 17.30 -46.86 56.95
C CYS A 18 17.64 -45.36 56.94
N ALA A 19 17.42 -44.73 58.09
CA ALA A 19 17.87 -43.39 58.42
C ALA A 19 19.33 -43.40 58.89
N GLY A 20 20.05 -42.30 58.67
CA GLY A 20 21.20 -41.93 59.48
C GLY A 20 22.41 -41.42 58.70
N GLY A 21 22.81 -40.17 58.96
CA GLY A 21 24.21 -39.79 58.79
C GLY A 21 24.48 -38.37 58.29
N ALA A 22 24.90 -37.52 59.23
CA ALA A 22 25.86 -36.43 59.01
C ALA A 22 25.37 -35.13 58.34
N LEU A 23 24.72 -34.31 59.17
CA LEU A 23 25.12 -32.90 59.28
C LEU A 23 26.64 -32.81 59.54
N PHE A 24 27.25 -31.69 59.11
CA PHE A 24 28.65 -31.31 59.33
C PHE A 24 29.69 -32.04 58.47
N ARG A 25 29.90 -31.52 57.25
CA ARG A 25 31.24 -31.12 56.76
C ARG A 25 31.11 -30.35 55.44
N ARG A 26 31.90 -29.27 55.34
CA ARG A 26 32.24 -28.50 54.13
C ARG A 26 31.27 -27.37 53.74
N ARG A 27 31.22 -26.36 54.61
CA ARG A 27 31.38 -24.97 54.15
C ARG A 27 32.66 -24.90 53.30
N ALA A 28 32.53 -24.70 51.99
CA ALA A 28 33.52 -24.13 51.05
C ALA A 28 33.23 -24.64 49.63
N ARG A 29 32.18 -24.11 48.99
CA ARG A 29 32.00 -24.08 47.52
C ARG A 29 30.87 -23.13 47.11
N ALA A 30 30.68 -22.05 47.87
CA ALA A 30 30.16 -20.80 47.34
C ALA A 30 31.40 -19.95 47.01
N PHE A 31 31.38 -19.22 45.89
CA PHE A 31 32.51 -18.49 45.26
C PHE A 31 33.42 -19.29 44.31
N ARG A 32 32.89 -19.78 43.18
CA ARG A 32 33.65 -19.80 41.92
C ARG A 32 32.80 -19.90 40.65
N GLN A 33 31.77 -19.07 40.52
CA GLN A 33 31.14 -18.78 39.22
C GLN A 33 30.85 -17.28 39.14
N MET A 34 31.90 -16.48 39.29
CA MET A 34 31.93 -15.11 38.81
C MET A 34 33.08 -15.01 37.81
N ARG A 35 32.75 -14.46 36.63
CA ARG A 35 33.64 -14.00 35.57
C ARG A 35 34.26 -15.07 34.67
N ALA A 36 33.55 -15.34 33.58
CA ALA A 36 34.16 -15.33 32.25
C ALA A 36 33.23 -14.53 31.33
N GLN A 37 33.28 -13.19 31.45
CA GLN A 37 32.87 -12.35 30.32
C GLN A 37 33.94 -12.56 29.24
N PRO A 38 33.59 -12.91 28.00
CA PRO A 38 34.56 -12.88 26.92
C PRO A 38 35.00 -11.42 26.74
N SER A 39 36.28 -11.16 26.97
CA SER A 39 36.94 -9.90 26.69
C SER A 39 37.00 -9.69 25.18
N GLY A 40 35.88 -9.31 24.57
CA GLY A 40 35.87 -8.76 23.22
C GLY A 40 36.61 -7.43 23.23
N ALA A 41 37.67 -7.33 22.44
CA ALA A 41 38.44 -6.10 22.32
C ALA A 41 37.53 -4.93 21.93
N PRO A 42 37.77 -3.70 22.40
CA PRO A 42 36.93 -2.54 22.09
C PRO A 42 36.81 -2.25 20.58
N THR A 43 37.75 -2.76 19.77
CA THR A 43 37.75 -2.73 18.31
C THR A 43 36.66 -3.57 17.65
N ASP A 44 36.24 -4.69 18.24
CA ASP A 44 35.30 -5.62 17.61
C ASP A 44 33.87 -5.09 17.62
N ARG A 45 33.47 -4.41 18.70
CA ARG A 45 32.14 -3.80 18.82
C ARG A 45 31.97 -2.60 17.89
N VAL A 46 32.99 -1.76 17.77
CA VAL A 46 32.98 -0.61 16.85
C VAL A 46 32.93 -1.09 15.39
N THR A 47 33.69 -2.13 15.06
CA THR A 47 33.69 -2.72 13.71
C THR A 47 32.36 -3.40 13.39
N ALA A 48 31.75 -4.10 14.35
CA ALA A 48 30.43 -4.71 14.19
C ALA A 48 29.32 -3.66 14.02
N ILE A 49 29.31 -2.59 14.82
CA ILE A 49 28.37 -1.46 14.67
C ILE A 49 28.57 -0.76 13.33
N ARG A 50 29.81 -0.52 12.91
CA ARG A 50 30.11 0.12 11.61
C ARG A 50 29.69 -0.73 10.41
N ARG A 51 29.83 -2.06 10.50
CA ARG A 51 29.33 -3.02 9.50
C ARG A 51 27.81 -3.09 9.48
N LEU A 52 27.14 -3.03 10.64
CA LEU A 52 25.68 -2.95 10.76
C LEU A 52 25.15 -1.63 10.18
N LEU A 53 25.81 -0.51 10.47
CA LEU A 53 25.46 0.80 9.91
C LEU A 53 25.68 0.83 8.40
N LEU A 54 26.81 0.34 7.88
CA LEU A 54 27.02 0.20 6.42
C LEU A 54 25.99 -0.74 5.78
N GLY A 55 25.64 -1.84 6.44
CA GLY A 55 24.63 -2.80 5.98
C GLY A 55 23.21 -2.24 5.96
N LEU A 56 22.90 -1.26 6.80
CA LEU A 56 21.60 -0.56 6.83
C LEU A 56 21.56 0.66 5.89
N LEU A 57 22.69 1.36 5.70
CA LEU A 57 22.82 2.51 4.80
C LEU A 57 22.76 2.11 3.33
N LEU A 58 23.31 0.95 2.96
CA LEU A 58 23.34 0.49 1.56
C LEU A 58 21.94 0.27 0.94
N PRO A 59 20.96 -0.39 1.60
CA PRO A 59 19.59 -0.49 1.08
C PRO A 59 18.82 0.83 1.19
N ALA A 60 19.13 1.71 2.14
CA ALA A 60 18.50 3.04 2.23
C ALA A 60 18.87 3.94 1.02
N LEU A 61 20.08 3.78 0.48
CA LEU A 61 20.52 4.47 -0.75
C LEU A 61 19.88 3.90 -2.03
N LEU A 62 19.31 2.69 -1.98
CA LEU A 62 18.61 2.04 -3.09
C LEU A 62 17.08 2.26 -3.05
N ALA A 63 16.59 3.13 -2.17
CA ALA A 63 15.19 3.55 -2.21
C ALA A 63 14.86 4.06 -3.63
N GLY A 64 13.97 3.35 -4.32
CA GLY A 64 13.74 3.52 -5.76
C GLY A 64 13.46 4.97 -6.12
N CYS A 65 14.32 5.54 -6.98
CA CYS A 65 14.08 6.85 -7.56
C CYS A 65 12.79 6.82 -8.38
N ALA A 66 11.96 7.86 -8.24
CA ALA A 66 10.85 8.08 -9.14
C ALA A 66 11.38 8.21 -10.57
N GLN A 67 10.66 7.67 -11.56
CA GLN A 67 11.02 7.83 -12.96
C GLN A 67 10.22 8.99 -13.54
N PRO A 68 10.85 10.14 -13.83
CA PRO A 68 10.14 11.27 -14.40
C PRO A 68 9.79 11.02 -15.86
N VAL A 69 8.55 11.34 -16.23
CA VAL A 69 8.06 11.37 -17.61
C VAL A 69 7.58 12.79 -17.88
N TRP A 70 7.94 13.35 -19.04
CA TRP A 70 7.52 14.71 -19.39
C TRP A 70 7.16 14.81 -20.87
N ALA A 71 5.87 14.72 -21.17
CA ALA A 71 5.36 14.87 -22.52
C ALA A 71 5.52 16.33 -23.03
N PRO A 72 5.84 16.52 -24.32
CA PRO A 72 5.94 17.85 -24.95
C PRO A 72 4.67 18.70 -24.81
N ASP A 73 4.81 20.03 -24.80
CA ASP A 73 3.69 20.97 -24.65
C ASP A 73 2.64 20.79 -25.73
N GLU A 74 3.05 20.59 -26.98
CA GLU A 74 2.13 20.40 -28.10
C GLU A 74 1.33 19.09 -27.99
N ALA A 75 1.88 18.05 -27.36
CA ALA A 75 1.16 16.81 -27.16
C ALA A 75 0.06 16.99 -26.09
N VAL A 76 0.39 17.64 -24.98
CA VAL A 76 -0.57 17.95 -23.91
C VAL A 76 -1.66 18.90 -24.41
N ALA A 77 -1.29 19.97 -25.11
CA ALA A 77 -2.23 20.94 -25.65
C ALA A 77 -3.21 20.30 -26.65
N ARG A 78 -2.75 19.39 -27.51
CA ARG A 78 -3.61 18.65 -28.45
C ARG A 78 -4.53 17.65 -27.75
N ALA A 79 -4.07 17.04 -26.65
CA ALA A 79 -4.85 16.04 -25.91
C ALA A 79 -5.84 16.67 -24.93
N ALA A 80 -5.73 17.98 -24.62
CA ALA A 80 -6.56 18.66 -23.64
C ALA A 80 -8.05 18.37 -23.86
N TYR A 81 -8.68 17.77 -22.85
CA TYR A 81 -10.08 17.37 -22.89
C TYR A 81 -10.85 18.04 -21.76
N ARG A 82 -11.93 18.73 -22.12
CA ARG A 82 -12.89 19.29 -21.17
C ARG A 82 -14.14 18.43 -21.15
N HIS A 83 -14.39 17.77 -20.03
CA HIS A 83 -15.56 16.95 -19.87
C HIS A 83 -16.81 17.83 -19.63
N PRO A 84 -17.98 17.53 -20.23
CA PRO A 84 -19.20 18.33 -20.04
C PRO A 84 -19.86 18.17 -18.65
N GLY A 85 -19.43 17.19 -17.84
CA GLY A 85 -19.97 16.96 -16.49
C GLY A 85 -19.56 18.02 -15.46
N PRO A 86 -20.20 18.03 -14.27
CA PRO A 86 -19.90 18.97 -13.20
C PRO A 86 -18.46 18.78 -12.67
N PRO A 87 -17.85 19.82 -12.07
CA PRO A 87 -16.54 19.69 -11.44
C PRO A 87 -16.58 18.61 -10.35
N SER A 88 -15.60 17.72 -10.35
CA SER A 88 -15.59 16.57 -9.46
C SER A 88 -14.19 16.05 -9.18
N VAL A 89 -14.09 15.33 -8.07
CA VAL A 89 -12.90 14.53 -7.73
C VAL A 89 -13.35 13.08 -7.61
N THR A 90 -12.67 12.19 -8.34
CA THR A 90 -12.91 10.75 -8.30
C THR A 90 -11.68 10.05 -7.77
N LEU A 91 -11.81 9.40 -6.62
CA LEU A 91 -10.83 8.45 -6.12
C LEU A 91 -11.02 7.10 -6.82
N ILE A 92 -9.99 6.63 -7.50
CA ILE A 92 -9.98 5.30 -8.11
C ILE A 92 -9.11 4.40 -7.24
N THR A 93 -9.65 3.27 -6.78
CA THR A 93 -8.92 2.29 -5.96
C THR A 93 -8.99 0.91 -6.60
N VAL A 94 -7.83 0.30 -6.82
CA VAL A 94 -7.73 -1.09 -7.29
C VAL A 94 -7.68 -2.01 -6.07
N VAL A 95 -8.62 -2.94 -5.99
CA VAL A 95 -8.83 -3.80 -4.81
C VAL A 95 -8.71 -5.27 -5.19
N SER A 96 -7.88 -6.00 -4.46
CA SER A 96 -7.75 -7.45 -4.63
C SER A 96 -9.09 -8.15 -4.33
N ASN A 97 -9.55 -8.99 -5.25
CA ASN A 97 -10.74 -9.81 -5.07
C ASN A 97 -10.52 -10.91 -4.03
N ARG A 98 -9.29 -11.44 -3.91
CA ARG A 98 -8.93 -12.47 -2.91
C ARG A 98 -8.81 -11.92 -1.49
N SER A 99 -7.98 -10.90 -1.30
CA SER A 99 -7.59 -10.42 0.04
C SER A 99 -8.37 -9.19 0.49
N ASN A 100 -9.15 -8.58 -0.39
CA ASN A 100 -9.80 -7.30 -0.15
C ASN A 100 -8.83 -6.15 0.16
N SER A 101 -7.52 -6.32 -0.02
CA SER A 101 -6.52 -5.25 0.15
C SER A 101 -6.52 -4.28 -1.03
N GLY A 102 -6.11 -3.03 -0.79
CA GLY A 102 -5.97 -2.02 -1.83
C GLY A 102 -4.56 -2.09 -2.42
N ALA A 103 -4.48 -2.35 -3.73
CA ALA A 103 -3.22 -2.51 -4.44
C ALA A 103 -2.74 -1.23 -5.11
N HIS A 104 -3.65 -0.34 -5.49
CA HIS A 104 -3.33 0.90 -6.17
C HIS A 104 -4.37 1.99 -5.92
N SER A 105 -3.98 3.25 -6.08
CA SER A 105 -4.86 4.41 -5.96
C SER A 105 -4.46 5.51 -6.93
N ALA A 106 -5.46 6.09 -7.60
CA ALA A 106 -5.31 7.23 -8.51
C ALA A 106 -6.42 8.27 -8.26
N LEU A 107 -6.24 9.49 -8.77
CA LEU A 107 -7.23 10.56 -8.71
C LEU A 107 -7.58 11.04 -10.11
N MET A 108 -8.83 10.88 -10.52
CA MET A 108 -9.36 11.61 -11.68
C MET A 108 -9.95 12.94 -11.20
N ILE A 109 -9.55 14.02 -11.84
CA ILE A 109 -9.96 15.39 -11.49
C ILE A 109 -10.67 15.97 -12.70
N ASN A 110 -11.93 16.37 -12.53
CA ASN A 110 -12.68 17.07 -13.55
C ASN A 110 -12.79 18.56 -13.18
N ALA A 111 -12.02 19.41 -13.86
CA ALA A 111 -12.02 20.86 -13.69
C ALA A 111 -12.08 21.56 -15.07
N SER A 112 -11.28 22.60 -15.31
CA SER A 112 -11.10 23.24 -16.62
C SER A 112 -10.63 22.25 -17.70
N GLU A 113 -9.92 21.20 -17.30
CA GLU A 113 -9.67 19.99 -18.06
C GLU A 113 -9.87 18.75 -17.17
N ARG A 114 -10.05 17.59 -17.80
CA ARG A 114 -10.13 16.30 -17.10
C ARG A 114 -8.79 15.57 -17.20
N VAL A 115 -8.17 15.34 -16.04
CA VAL A 115 -6.87 14.69 -15.89
C VAL A 115 -6.97 13.49 -14.96
N LEU A 116 -5.99 12.60 -15.06
CA LEU A 116 -5.83 11.46 -14.18
C LEU A 116 -4.43 11.50 -13.58
N PHE A 117 -4.36 11.72 -12.27
CA PHE A 117 -3.13 11.57 -11.50
C PHE A 117 -3.00 10.10 -11.08
N ASP A 118 -2.07 9.38 -11.72
CA ASP A 118 -1.84 7.94 -11.55
C ASP A 118 -0.45 7.64 -10.94
N PRO A 119 -0.21 8.04 -9.67
CA PRO A 119 1.11 8.02 -9.08
C PRO A 119 1.67 6.61 -8.97
N ALA A 120 2.91 6.41 -9.43
CA ALA A 120 3.56 5.10 -9.41
C ALA A 120 2.83 4.01 -10.22
N GLY A 121 1.87 4.39 -11.07
CA GLY A 121 1.21 3.51 -12.04
C GLY A 121 2.18 2.98 -13.09
N SER A 122 1.74 1.99 -13.86
CA SER A 122 2.45 1.53 -15.06
C SER A 122 1.60 1.62 -16.31
N TRP A 123 0.41 2.20 -16.18
CA TRP A 123 -0.46 2.47 -17.31
C TRP A 123 0.08 3.66 -18.09
N TRP A 124 0.01 3.57 -19.41
CA TRP A 124 0.25 4.70 -20.29
C TRP A 124 -0.51 4.48 -21.59
N HIS A 125 -0.86 5.58 -22.26
CA HIS A 125 -1.53 5.52 -23.55
C HIS A 125 -1.08 6.68 -24.45
N ARG A 126 -0.91 6.42 -25.75
CA ARG A 126 -0.40 7.42 -26.71
C ARG A 126 -1.26 8.70 -26.82
N ALA A 127 -2.56 8.57 -26.56
CA ALA A 127 -3.52 9.67 -26.55
C ALA A 127 -3.70 10.32 -25.17
N ALA A 128 -3.03 9.80 -24.14
CA ALA A 128 -3.05 10.35 -22.78
C ALA A 128 -1.63 10.74 -22.33
N PRO A 129 -1.06 11.83 -22.90
CA PRO A 129 0.31 12.24 -22.61
C PRO A 129 0.50 12.53 -21.12
N GLU A 130 1.65 12.10 -20.60
CA GLU A 130 1.95 12.12 -19.17
C GLU A 130 2.97 13.21 -18.81
N ARG A 131 2.75 13.88 -17.67
CA ARG A 131 3.74 14.70 -16.97
C ARG A 131 3.82 14.27 -15.52
N ASN A 132 4.86 13.52 -15.17
CA ASN A 132 5.16 13.09 -13.81
C ASN A 132 3.94 12.47 -13.10
N ASP A 133 3.41 11.37 -13.63
CA ASP A 133 2.19 10.69 -13.19
C ASP A 133 0.86 11.44 -13.46
N LEU A 134 0.88 12.64 -14.06
CA LEU A 134 -0.34 13.33 -14.49
C LEU A 134 -0.63 13.05 -15.97
N HIS A 135 -1.66 12.26 -16.26
CA HIS A 135 -2.15 12.00 -17.60
C HIS A 135 -3.20 13.04 -18.01
N HIS A 136 -2.99 13.64 -19.17
CA HIS A 136 -3.91 14.60 -19.79
C HIS A 136 -4.83 13.93 -20.81
N GLY A 137 -5.95 14.56 -21.14
CA GLY A 137 -6.82 14.09 -22.21
C GLY A 137 -7.64 12.86 -21.87
N ILE A 138 -8.10 12.78 -20.62
CA ILE A 138 -8.88 11.63 -20.16
C ILE A 138 -10.29 11.75 -20.72
N THR A 139 -10.54 11.25 -21.93
CA THR A 139 -11.89 11.09 -22.51
C THR A 139 -12.61 9.90 -21.88
N PRO A 140 -13.93 9.70 -22.08
CA PRO A 140 -14.63 8.52 -21.57
C PRO A 140 -13.96 7.22 -22.04
N GLN A 141 -13.58 7.15 -23.32
CA GLN A 141 -12.90 5.99 -23.88
C GLN A 141 -11.51 5.77 -23.24
N ILE A 142 -10.75 6.83 -22.99
CA ILE A 142 -9.46 6.72 -22.30
C ILE A 142 -9.64 6.22 -20.85
N LEU A 143 -10.69 6.68 -20.17
CA LEU A 143 -11.03 6.18 -18.84
C LEU A 143 -11.38 4.69 -18.88
N ASP A 144 -12.20 4.25 -19.85
CA ASP A 144 -12.55 2.83 -19.99
C ASP A 144 -11.31 1.97 -20.17
N LEU A 145 -10.38 2.36 -21.06
CA LEU A 145 -9.11 1.65 -21.25
C LEU A 145 -8.26 1.60 -19.97
N TYR A 146 -8.27 2.66 -19.16
CA TYR A 146 -7.60 2.67 -17.86
C TYR A 146 -8.26 1.72 -16.85
N LEU A 147 -9.59 1.62 -16.87
CA LEU A 147 -10.35 0.73 -16.00
C LEU A 147 -10.16 -0.73 -16.40
N ASP A 148 -10.25 -1.05 -17.68
CA ASP A 148 -9.98 -2.39 -18.25
C ASP A 148 -8.55 -2.82 -17.94
N TYR A 149 -7.59 -1.89 -18.00
CA TYR A 149 -6.22 -2.21 -17.60
C TYR A 149 -6.11 -2.61 -16.12
N HIS A 150 -7.01 -2.18 -15.24
CA HIS A 150 -6.89 -2.47 -13.80
C HIS A 150 -7.89 -3.52 -13.30
N ALA A 151 -9.02 -3.70 -13.98
CA ALA A 151 -10.02 -4.72 -13.68
C ALA A 151 -9.60 -6.05 -14.32
N ARG A 152 -9.63 -7.13 -13.53
CA ARG A 152 -9.32 -8.50 -13.96
C ARG A 152 -9.86 -9.48 -12.93
N GLU A 153 -9.78 -10.79 -13.18
CA GLU A 153 -10.31 -11.81 -12.26
C GLU A 153 -9.86 -11.58 -10.81
N THR A 154 -8.60 -11.18 -10.60
CA THR A 154 -8.02 -11.01 -9.26
C THR A 154 -8.12 -9.61 -8.67
N TYR A 155 -8.55 -8.61 -9.45
CA TYR A 155 -8.72 -7.22 -8.99
C TYR A 155 -9.97 -6.55 -9.55
N ARG A 156 -10.66 -5.82 -8.69
CA ARG A 156 -11.74 -4.91 -9.10
C ARG A 156 -11.31 -3.47 -8.95
N VAL A 157 -11.92 -2.58 -9.73
CA VAL A 157 -11.70 -1.14 -9.61
C VAL A 157 -12.91 -0.51 -8.95
N VAL A 158 -12.68 0.28 -7.91
CA VAL A 158 -13.72 1.04 -7.21
C VAL A 158 -13.52 2.51 -7.51
N LEU A 159 -14.53 3.15 -8.10
CA LEU A 159 -14.57 4.58 -8.37
C LEU A 159 -15.47 5.24 -7.33
N GLN A 160 -14.94 6.22 -6.62
CA GLN A 160 -15.70 7.03 -5.67
C GLN A 160 -15.63 8.48 -6.11
N THR A 161 -16.76 9.02 -6.57
CA THR A 161 -16.85 10.35 -7.15
C THR A 161 -17.65 11.26 -6.25
N VAL A 162 -17.13 12.45 -5.99
CA VAL A 162 -17.86 13.54 -5.32
C VAL A 162 -17.81 14.79 -6.20
N GLU A 163 -18.96 15.41 -6.38
CA GLU A 163 -19.07 16.72 -7.02
C GLU A 163 -18.55 17.79 -6.05
N VAL A 164 -17.75 18.71 -6.55
CA VAL A 164 -17.11 19.76 -5.74
C VAL A 164 -17.34 21.13 -6.40
N SER A 165 -17.04 22.21 -5.67
CA SER A 165 -17.09 23.53 -6.29
C SER A 165 -16.00 23.65 -7.37
N PRO A 166 -16.20 24.51 -8.41
CA PRO A 166 -15.18 24.75 -9.43
C PRO A 166 -13.81 25.11 -8.84
N GLY A 167 -13.78 25.92 -7.77
CA GLY A 167 -12.54 26.31 -7.09
C GLY A 167 -11.80 25.14 -6.45
N VAL A 168 -12.50 24.17 -5.87
CA VAL A 168 -11.89 22.96 -5.29
C VAL A 168 -11.33 22.06 -6.40
N ALA A 169 -12.04 21.90 -7.51
CA ALA A 169 -11.56 21.13 -8.65
C ALA A 169 -10.30 21.75 -9.29
N GLU A 170 -10.28 23.07 -9.49
CA GLU A 170 -9.09 23.79 -9.98
C GLU A 170 -7.90 23.70 -9.01
N GLN A 171 -8.18 23.76 -7.70
CA GLN A 171 -7.15 23.57 -6.70
C GLN A 171 -6.56 22.16 -6.75
N ALA A 172 -7.39 21.12 -6.91
CA ALA A 172 -6.93 19.75 -7.07
C ALA A 172 -6.06 19.59 -8.32
N LEU A 173 -6.51 20.15 -9.44
CA LEU A 173 -5.80 20.13 -10.72
C LEU A 173 -4.43 20.80 -10.61
N ARG A 174 -4.35 21.98 -10.01
CA ARG A 174 -3.08 22.70 -9.79
C ARG A 174 -2.13 21.88 -8.90
N ILE A 175 -2.63 21.34 -7.80
CA ILE A 175 -1.83 20.53 -6.88
C ILE A 175 -1.27 19.28 -7.58
N ALA A 176 -2.09 18.60 -8.39
CA ALA A 176 -1.67 17.41 -9.13
C ALA A 176 -0.59 17.72 -10.17
N ARG A 177 -0.71 18.83 -10.92
CA ARG A 177 0.33 19.29 -11.86
C ARG A 177 1.67 19.59 -11.18
N GLU A 178 1.61 20.16 -9.99
CA GLU A 178 2.79 20.57 -9.22
C GLU A 178 3.41 19.42 -8.41
N TYR A 179 2.78 18.24 -8.35
CA TYR A 179 3.17 17.17 -7.41
C TYR A 179 4.55 16.57 -7.74
N GLY A 180 4.82 16.35 -9.03
CA GLY A 180 6.03 15.67 -9.49
C GLY A 180 5.95 14.15 -9.40
N ALA A 181 7.00 13.48 -9.88
CA ALA A 181 7.01 12.03 -10.07
C ALA A 181 7.08 11.30 -8.73
N VAL A 182 6.30 10.23 -8.59
CA VAL A 182 6.12 9.49 -7.34
C VAL A 182 6.82 8.13 -7.40
N SER A 183 7.65 7.85 -6.39
CA SER A 183 8.31 6.55 -6.26
C SER A 183 7.29 5.40 -6.11
N LYS A 184 7.67 4.22 -6.60
CA LYS A 184 6.83 3.02 -6.52
C LYS A 184 6.36 2.73 -5.08
N ALA A 185 5.14 2.21 -4.97
CA ALA A 185 4.42 1.95 -3.71
C ALA A 185 4.03 3.18 -2.86
N LEU A 186 4.22 4.41 -3.34
CA LEU A 186 3.76 5.62 -2.65
C LEU A 186 2.44 6.19 -3.19
N CYS A 187 1.72 5.46 -4.06
CA CYS A 187 0.47 5.91 -4.67
C CYS A 187 -0.58 6.35 -3.63
N GLY A 188 -0.77 5.58 -2.54
CA GLY A 188 -1.68 5.97 -1.47
C GLY A 188 -1.23 7.24 -0.74
N ARG A 189 0.08 7.42 -0.57
CA ARG A 189 0.61 8.59 0.13
C ARG A 189 0.40 9.86 -0.69
N SER A 190 0.70 9.83 -1.98
CA SER A 190 0.52 11.00 -2.84
C SER A 190 -0.94 11.35 -3.04
N THR A 191 -1.81 10.37 -3.31
CA THR A 191 -3.26 10.60 -3.42
C THR A 191 -3.85 11.18 -2.13
N SER A 192 -3.55 10.59 -0.97
CA SER A 192 -4.04 11.13 0.32
C SER A 192 -3.48 12.53 0.62
N ASP A 193 -2.24 12.83 0.24
CA ASP A 193 -1.64 14.15 0.43
C ASP A 193 -2.35 15.23 -0.42
N ILE A 194 -2.66 14.93 -1.69
CA ILE A 194 -3.45 15.84 -2.54
C ILE A 194 -4.82 16.06 -1.92
N LEU A 195 -5.55 15.00 -1.58
CA LEU A 195 -6.89 15.10 -1.00
C LEU A 195 -6.91 15.96 0.27
N ASN A 196 -5.96 15.76 1.19
CA ASN A 196 -5.89 16.52 2.44
C ASN A 196 -5.60 18.02 2.25
N ARG A 197 -5.23 18.47 1.04
CA ARG A 197 -5.00 19.88 0.72
C ARG A 197 -6.24 20.53 0.10
N LEU A 198 -7.35 19.81 -0.01
CA LEU A 198 -8.61 20.28 -0.57
C LEU A 198 -9.63 20.59 0.53
N PRO A 199 -10.36 21.71 0.44
CA PRO A 199 -11.48 21.99 1.33
C PRO A 199 -12.52 20.86 1.30
N GLY A 200 -12.88 20.33 2.47
CA GLY A 200 -13.87 19.25 2.64
C GLY A 200 -13.32 17.82 2.62
N PHE A 201 -11.99 17.66 2.53
CA PHE A 201 -11.29 16.36 2.49
C PHE A 201 -10.29 16.19 3.64
N GLU A 202 -10.35 17.04 4.66
CA GLU A 202 -9.38 17.09 5.78
C GLU A 202 -9.41 15.83 6.65
N THR A 203 -10.51 15.08 6.61
CA THR A 203 -10.70 13.85 7.39
C THR A 203 -10.06 12.62 6.73
N ILE A 204 -9.58 12.73 5.50
CA ILE A 204 -8.95 11.62 4.78
C ILE A 204 -7.62 11.25 5.47
N PRO A 205 -7.38 9.98 5.84
CA PRO A 205 -6.14 9.61 6.50
C PRO A 205 -4.94 9.74 5.55
N ARG A 206 -3.85 10.36 6.03
CA ARG A 206 -2.57 10.41 5.32
C ARG A 206 -1.81 9.09 5.50
N THR A 207 -1.89 8.20 4.52
CA THR A 207 -1.35 6.83 4.60
C THR A 207 -0.85 6.37 3.24
N VAL A 208 0.09 5.42 3.22
CA VAL A 208 0.50 4.73 1.98
C VAL A 208 -0.52 3.69 1.51
N ARG A 209 -1.46 3.30 2.39
CA ARG A 209 -2.41 2.20 2.13
C ARG A 209 -3.67 2.74 1.43
N PRO A 210 -4.05 2.25 0.23
CA PRO A 210 -5.24 2.72 -0.47
C PRO A 210 -6.57 2.44 0.26
N ARG A 211 -6.68 1.30 0.94
CA ARG A 211 -7.96 0.86 1.55
C ARG A 211 -8.54 1.82 2.60
N PRO A 212 -7.76 2.31 3.58
CA PRO A 212 -8.25 3.33 4.51
C PRO A 212 -8.65 4.65 3.84
N ILE A 213 -7.96 5.04 2.76
CA ILE A 213 -8.29 6.25 1.98
C ILE A 213 -9.66 6.06 1.33
N MET A 214 -9.87 4.95 0.62
CA MET A 214 -11.16 4.59 0.00
C MET A 214 -12.31 4.51 1.00
N ALA A 215 -12.07 3.96 2.20
CA ALA A 215 -13.08 3.89 3.24
C ALA A 215 -13.48 5.29 3.75
N ALA A 216 -12.51 6.16 4.02
CA ALA A 216 -12.76 7.52 4.50
C ALA A 216 -13.39 8.40 3.41
N PHE A 217 -12.90 8.30 2.17
CA PHE A 217 -13.45 9.02 1.02
C PHE A 217 -14.90 8.63 0.79
N GLY A 218 -15.21 7.33 0.79
CA GLY A 218 -16.57 6.82 0.64
C GLY A 218 -17.55 7.27 1.73
N ALA A 219 -17.06 7.72 2.88
CA ALA A 219 -17.88 8.23 3.97
C ALA A 219 -18.18 9.73 3.86
N LEU A 220 -17.57 10.45 2.90
CA LEU A 220 -17.87 11.86 2.67
C LEU A 220 -19.30 12.03 2.11
N PRO A 221 -20.00 13.11 2.49
CA PRO A 221 -21.34 13.39 1.96
C PRO A 221 -21.34 13.54 0.44
N GLY A 222 -22.35 12.95 -0.22
CA GLY A 222 -22.55 13.11 -1.67
C GLY A 222 -21.67 12.22 -2.56
N VAL A 223 -20.84 11.35 -1.99
CA VAL A 223 -20.03 10.40 -2.76
C VAL A 223 -20.89 9.33 -3.42
N ARG A 224 -20.71 9.15 -4.72
CA ARG A 224 -21.25 8.02 -5.50
C ARG A 224 -20.15 6.99 -5.68
N THR A 225 -20.47 5.72 -5.45
CA THR A 225 -19.52 4.61 -5.60
C THR A 225 -19.95 3.69 -6.74
N GLU A 226 -19.03 3.40 -7.64
CA GLU A 226 -19.16 2.41 -8.70
C GLU A 226 -18.06 1.35 -8.55
N THR A 227 -18.34 0.12 -8.99
CA THR A 227 -17.36 -0.96 -8.98
C THR A 227 -17.32 -1.65 -10.33
N VAL A 228 -16.18 -1.59 -10.98
CA VAL A 228 -15.88 -2.30 -12.23
C VAL A 228 -15.20 -3.61 -11.89
N ARG A 229 -15.70 -4.70 -12.48
CA ARG A 229 -15.15 -6.04 -12.40
C ARG A 229 -15.01 -6.58 -13.80
N ASP A 230 -14.02 -7.45 -13.95
CA ASP A 230 -13.75 -8.16 -15.19
C ASP A 230 -13.42 -9.62 -14.85
N ASP A 231 -13.72 -10.53 -15.77
CA ASP A 231 -13.36 -11.95 -15.72
C ASP A 231 -12.13 -12.29 -16.58
N ASP A 232 -11.54 -11.28 -17.23
CA ASP A 232 -10.27 -11.40 -17.95
C ASP A 232 -9.12 -11.89 -17.06
N ALA A 233 -8.23 -12.69 -17.68
CA ALA A 233 -7.06 -13.25 -17.02
C ALA A 233 -6.07 -12.17 -16.55
N ASP A 234 -5.23 -12.49 -15.56
CA ASP A 234 -4.35 -11.54 -14.87
C ASP A 234 -3.27 -10.84 -15.73
N GLU A 235 -3.14 -11.18 -17.01
CA GLU A 235 -2.07 -10.73 -17.90
C GLU A 235 -2.42 -9.43 -18.65
N ASN A 236 -2.14 -8.29 -18.04
CA ASN A 236 -2.44 -7.00 -18.67
C ASN A 236 -1.45 -6.60 -19.77
N ARG A 237 -0.36 -7.35 -20.00
CA ARG A 237 0.69 -6.93 -20.95
C ARG A 237 0.19 -6.92 -22.39
N ASP A 238 -0.64 -7.87 -22.76
CA ASP A 238 -1.19 -7.97 -24.11
C ASP A 238 -2.34 -6.98 -24.32
N LEU A 239 -3.18 -6.79 -23.30
CA LEU A 239 -4.17 -5.69 -23.25
C LEU A 239 -3.48 -4.33 -23.43
N LEU A 240 -2.45 -4.01 -22.64
CA LEU A 240 -1.70 -2.76 -22.77
C LEU A 240 -1.18 -2.53 -24.19
N ARG A 241 -0.54 -3.52 -24.81
CA ARG A 241 0.00 -3.37 -26.17
C ARG A 241 -1.11 -3.09 -27.19
N ALA A 242 -2.23 -3.80 -27.08
CA ALA A 242 -3.38 -3.60 -27.95
C ALA A 242 -3.98 -2.20 -27.77
N GLN A 243 -4.20 -1.77 -26.53
CA GLN A 243 -4.77 -0.47 -26.20
C GLN A 243 -3.84 0.68 -26.66
N GLN A 244 -2.55 0.58 -26.40
CA GLN A 244 -1.57 1.63 -26.74
C GLN A 244 -1.40 1.90 -28.24
N THR A 245 -1.71 0.91 -29.08
CA THR A 245 -1.58 1.00 -30.54
C THR A 245 -2.89 1.37 -31.23
N ALA A 246 -4.04 1.08 -30.61
CA ALA A 246 -5.33 1.53 -31.09
C ALA A 246 -5.40 3.07 -31.09
N GLY A 247 -5.77 3.66 -32.23
CA GLY A 247 -6.07 5.09 -32.28
C GLY A 247 -7.33 5.34 -31.45
N ALA A 248 -7.30 6.34 -30.56
CA ALA A 248 -8.50 6.89 -29.96
C ALA A 248 -9.28 7.66 -31.04
N ASN A 249 -9.87 6.94 -32.00
CA ASN A 249 -10.72 7.51 -33.03
C ASN A 249 -12.15 7.51 -32.51
N GLY A 250 -12.63 8.67 -32.05
CA GLY A 250 -14.02 8.90 -31.62
C GLY A 250 -14.16 10.08 -30.68
#